data_AF-A0A6M0GDA8-F1
#
_entry.id   AF-A0A6M0GDA8-F1
#
_cell.length_a   1.000
_cell.length_b   1.000
_cell.length_c   1.000
_cell.angle_alpha   90.00
_cell.angle_beta   90.00
_cell.angle_gamma   90.00
#
_symmetry.space_group_name_H-M   'P 1'
#
loop_
_entity.id
_entity.type
_entity.pdbx_description
1 polymer ?
#
loop_
_entity_poly.entity_id
_entity_poly.type
_entity_poly.pdbx_seq_one_letter_code
_entity_poly.pdbx_strand_id
1 'polypeptide(L)'
;MPKISRQTRKLSYLFLFYFTLLLTLFLSFLWVSAQEPPKLLFWQINGIKHQSWQIDGIVAALDDEYYRVKEYALEQLAEYEPQDLEGVVKKPEALAKKLADTLKDEKVDPWVRSRAALALGKLGEAAQPYIPEIANILKDEQVSASVRSSAAEALGNLGEAAQPYIPEIANILKDEQVSASVRSSAAEALGNLGKADQPYILDILNILKDEQVSASVRSSAAEALGNLGEAAKPYIPDILNILKDEQVNLWVRGSAAEALGNLGKAAQPYIPDILNFLKDEKVNEYVRGSAARALGNLGEAAQPYIPDILNFLKDEKVSASIRSSAAEALGNLGEAAQPYIPDILNFLKDEKVSASVRSSAAEALGNLGEAAQPYIPNILNSLKDEKVSALVRSSAAVALGNLGEAAKPYIPEITNILKDQQVDASVRSSAAVALGKLRKLELNMVLPYSRISFSGGFGIISIPATLV
;
A
#
# COMPACT_ATOMS: atom_id res chain seq x y z
N MET A 1 2.36 -35.63 87.12
CA MET A 1 2.04 -34.89 85.88
C MET A 1 2.48 -35.72 84.68
N PRO A 2 1.58 -36.15 83.78
CA PRO A 2 1.95 -36.99 82.65
C PRO A 2 2.45 -36.16 81.45
N LYS A 3 3.48 -36.66 80.76
CA LYS A 3 4.06 -36.10 79.53
C LYS A 3 3.10 -36.27 78.35
N ILE A 4 2.67 -35.16 77.75
CA ILE A 4 1.93 -35.15 76.48
C ILE A 4 2.94 -35.17 75.33
N SER A 5 2.99 -36.27 74.59
CA SER A 5 3.78 -36.42 73.37
C SER A 5 3.10 -35.68 72.20
N ARG A 6 3.79 -34.72 71.57
CA ARG A 6 3.36 -34.11 70.30
C ARG A 6 3.66 -35.09 69.17
N GLN A 7 2.65 -35.82 68.69
CA GLN A 7 2.72 -36.51 67.40
C GLN A 7 2.65 -35.47 66.27
N THR A 8 3.79 -35.14 65.67
CA THR A 8 3.83 -34.45 64.38
C THR A 8 3.40 -35.44 63.30
N ARG A 9 2.17 -35.33 62.79
CA ARG A 9 1.71 -36.07 61.60
C ARG A 9 2.56 -35.62 60.41
N LYS A 10 3.57 -36.42 60.03
CA LYS A 10 4.25 -36.27 58.75
C LYS A 10 3.23 -36.53 57.65
N LEU A 11 2.89 -35.51 56.85
CA LEU A 11 2.12 -35.72 55.62
C LEU A 11 2.89 -36.72 54.75
N SER A 12 2.21 -37.79 54.33
CA SER A 12 2.79 -38.80 53.45
C SER A 12 3.26 -38.16 52.14
N TYR A 13 4.44 -38.53 51.66
CA TYR A 13 4.95 -38.10 50.34
C TYR A 13 3.97 -38.43 49.21
N LEU A 14 3.16 -39.50 49.38
CA LEU A 14 2.09 -39.85 48.45
C LEU A 14 1.02 -38.74 48.40
N PHE A 15 0.63 -38.19 49.55
CA PHE A 15 -0.36 -37.11 49.61
C PHE A 15 0.18 -35.81 49.00
N LEU A 16 1.45 -35.48 49.25
CA LEU A 16 2.10 -34.32 48.62
C LEU A 16 2.19 -34.47 47.10
N PHE A 17 2.47 -35.68 46.60
CA PHE A 17 2.50 -35.98 45.17
C PHE A 17 1.11 -35.81 44.54
N TYR A 18 0.05 -36.40 45.12
CA TYR A 18 -1.30 -36.24 44.58
C TYR A 18 -1.82 -34.81 44.71
N PHE A 19 -1.48 -34.09 45.78
CA PHE A 19 -1.88 -32.70 45.97
C PHE A 19 -1.20 -31.77 44.94
N THR A 20 0.10 -31.97 44.67
CA THR A 20 0.81 -31.20 43.64
C THR A 20 0.36 -31.57 42.22
N LEU A 21 0.05 -32.84 41.95
CA LEU A 21 -0.55 -33.28 40.68
C LEU A 21 -1.95 -32.67 40.47
N LEU A 22 -2.79 -32.64 41.51
CA LEU A 22 -4.10 -32.00 41.44
C LEU A 22 -3.99 -30.48 41.27
N LEU A 23 -3.07 -29.83 41.97
CA LEU A 23 -2.85 -28.39 41.87
C LEU A 23 -2.30 -27.99 40.49
N THR A 24 -1.39 -28.79 39.92
CA THR A 24 -0.87 -28.56 38.55
C THR A 24 -1.93 -28.82 37.49
N LEU A 25 -2.76 -29.87 37.64
CA LEU A 25 -3.94 -30.07 36.80
C LEU A 25 -4.91 -28.88 36.91
N PHE A 26 -5.26 -28.45 38.12
CA PHE A 26 -6.19 -27.33 38.33
C PHE A 26 -5.66 -25.99 37.79
N LEU A 27 -4.36 -25.71 37.94
CA LEU A 27 -3.72 -24.52 37.38
C LEU A 27 -3.56 -24.59 35.85
N SER A 28 -3.35 -25.79 35.28
CA SER A 28 -3.29 -25.99 33.82
C SER A 28 -4.66 -25.85 33.15
N PHE A 29 -5.75 -26.14 33.85
CA PHE A 29 -7.12 -25.91 33.36
C PHE A 29 -7.60 -24.46 33.52
N LEU A 30 -6.88 -23.62 34.28
CA LEU A 30 -7.25 -22.22 34.52
C LEU A 30 -6.58 -21.23 33.56
N TRP A 31 -5.75 -21.67 32.61
CA TRP A 31 -5.03 -20.76 31.72
C TRP A 31 -4.74 -21.30 30.32
N VAL A 32 -5.71 -21.95 29.65
CA VAL A 32 -5.82 -21.96 28.18
C VAL A 32 -7.31 -22.13 27.83
N SER A 33 -8.00 -21.02 27.62
CA SER A 33 -9.18 -20.98 26.74
C SER A 33 -8.77 -20.30 25.45
N ALA A 34 -7.93 -20.98 24.67
CA ALA A 34 -7.74 -20.66 23.26
C ALA A 34 -8.99 -21.13 22.50
N GLN A 35 -9.97 -20.24 22.37
CA GLN A 35 -11.16 -20.41 21.53
C GLN A 35 -11.02 -19.68 20.19
N GLU A 36 -9.82 -19.64 19.60
CA GLU A 36 -9.69 -19.26 18.19
C GLU A 36 -8.70 -20.19 17.47
N PRO A 37 -9.09 -20.84 16.36
CA PRO A 37 -8.11 -21.42 15.44
C PRO A 37 -7.36 -20.29 14.73
N PRO A 38 -6.10 -20.52 14.31
CA PRO A 38 -5.30 -19.49 13.66
C PRO A 38 -5.92 -19.14 12.31
N LYS A 39 -6.43 -17.91 12.18
CA LYS A 39 -6.90 -17.36 10.90
C LYS A 39 -5.69 -16.90 10.08
N LEU A 40 -5.10 -17.81 9.33
CA LEU A 40 -4.39 -17.46 8.09
C LEU A 40 -5.44 -17.04 7.06
N LEU A 41 -5.45 -15.76 6.65
CA LEU A 41 -5.81 -15.31 5.29
C LEU A 41 -5.70 -13.77 5.19
N PHE A 42 -4.62 -13.33 4.52
CA PHE A 42 -4.48 -12.13 3.69
C PHE A 42 -4.99 -10.78 4.24
N TRP A 43 -4.06 -10.00 4.83
CA TRP A 43 -4.24 -8.58 5.12
C TRP A 43 -3.32 -7.78 4.22
N GLN A 44 -3.86 -7.25 3.13
CA GLN A 44 -3.18 -6.26 2.31
C GLN A 44 -4.23 -5.25 1.91
N ILE A 45 -4.56 -4.30 2.80
CA ILE A 45 -5.41 -3.14 2.47
C ILE A 45 -5.05 -1.94 3.38
N ASN A 46 -4.60 -0.87 2.72
CA ASN A 46 -4.27 0.44 3.27
C ASN A 46 -5.49 1.12 3.94
N GLY A 47 -5.32 1.60 5.17
CA GLY A 47 -6.24 2.58 5.78
C GLY A 47 -6.79 2.29 7.18
N ILE A 48 -6.34 1.24 7.88
CA ILE A 48 -6.60 1.13 9.32
C ILE A 48 -5.55 1.97 10.04
N LYS A 49 -5.94 3.09 10.68
CA LYS A 49 -5.11 3.67 11.75
C LYS A 49 -5.05 2.64 12.87
N HIS A 50 -3.95 1.87 12.90
CA HIS A 50 -3.75 0.85 13.92
C HIS A 50 -3.75 1.51 15.30
N GLN A 51 -4.41 0.88 16.27
CA GLN A 51 -4.42 1.39 17.63
C GLN A 51 -3.01 1.34 18.21
N SER A 52 -2.64 2.32 19.05
CA SER A 52 -1.29 2.41 19.64
C SER A 52 -0.82 1.09 20.29
N TRP A 53 -1.72 0.29 20.88
CA TRP A 53 -1.38 -1.01 21.44
C TRP A 53 -0.99 -2.08 20.39
N GLN A 54 -1.50 -1.98 19.15
CA GLN A 54 -1.14 -2.89 18.06
C GLN A 54 0.29 -2.60 17.61
N ILE A 55 0.64 -1.32 17.46
CA ILE A 55 2.02 -0.91 17.18
C ILE A 55 2.93 -1.25 18.37
N ASP A 56 2.52 -1.03 19.61
CA ASP A 56 3.30 -1.47 20.79
C ASP A 56 3.50 -3.00 20.80
N GLY A 57 2.50 -3.79 20.39
CA GLY A 57 2.59 -5.23 20.26
C GLY A 57 3.55 -5.67 19.15
N ILE A 58 3.52 -5.00 18.00
CA ILE A 58 4.46 -5.24 16.90
C ILE A 58 5.89 -4.86 17.32
N VAL A 59 6.07 -3.72 17.99
CA VAL A 59 7.37 -3.28 18.51
C VAL A 59 7.90 -4.23 19.58
N ALA A 60 7.02 -4.78 20.43
CA ALA A 60 7.37 -5.80 21.42
C ALA A 60 7.75 -7.14 20.75
N ALA A 61 7.05 -7.53 19.68
CA ALA A 61 7.38 -8.73 18.90
C ALA A 61 8.79 -8.66 18.26
N LEU A 62 9.35 -7.47 18.05
CA LEU A 62 10.75 -7.33 17.64
C LEU A 62 11.76 -7.77 18.72
N ASP A 63 11.35 -7.87 20.00
CA ASP A 63 12.20 -8.40 21.10
C ASP A 63 12.11 -9.93 21.24
N ASP A 64 11.27 -10.61 20.45
CA ASP A 64 11.07 -12.06 20.55
C ASP A 64 12.36 -12.82 20.18
N GLU A 65 12.67 -13.94 20.83
CA GLU A 65 13.88 -14.71 20.51
C GLU A 65 13.77 -15.42 19.15
N TYR A 66 12.56 -15.67 18.66
CA TYR A 66 12.30 -16.39 17.42
C TYR A 66 12.29 -15.46 16.20
N TYR A 67 13.18 -15.71 15.24
CA TYR A 67 13.39 -14.84 14.08
C TYR A 67 12.12 -14.60 13.24
N ARG A 68 11.21 -15.58 13.13
CA ARG A 68 9.97 -15.41 12.36
C ARG A 68 9.00 -14.42 13.02
N VAL A 69 9.00 -14.33 14.35
CA VAL A 69 8.15 -13.35 15.04
C VAL A 69 8.66 -11.93 14.77
N LYS A 70 9.99 -11.74 14.78
CA LYS A 70 10.60 -10.48 14.35
C LYS A 70 10.30 -10.17 12.88
N GLU A 71 10.41 -11.18 12.02
CA GLU A 71 10.10 -11.07 10.59
C GLU A 71 8.69 -10.54 10.35
N TYR A 72 7.67 -11.20 10.89
CA TYR A 72 6.29 -10.76 10.74
C TYR A 72 6.07 -9.38 11.33
N ALA A 73 6.69 -9.06 12.46
CA ALA A 73 6.61 -7.74 13.05
C ALA A 73 7.18 -6.65 12.12
N LEU A 74 8.31 -6.92 11.48
CA LEU A 74 8.91 -6.00 10.51
C LEU A 74 8.14 -5.92 9.19
N GLU A 75 7.59 -7.03 8.72
CA GLU A 75 6.73 -7.04 7.52
C GLU A 75 5.51 -6.15 7.76
N GLN A 76 4.87 -6.31 8.91
CA GLN A 76 3.77 -5.45 9.30
C GLN A 76 4.22 -3.99 9.44
N LEU A 77 5.34 -3.70 10.12
CA LEU A 77 5.89 -2.32 10.20
C LEU A 77 6.20 -1.71 8.83
N ALA A 78 6.73 -2.51 7.91
CA ALA A 78 7.05 -2.09 6.56
C ALA A 78 5.81 -1.91 5.68
N GLU A 79 4.62 -2.36 6.10
CA GLU A 79 3.36 -2.09 5.40
C GLU A 79 2.73 -0.74 5.79
N TYR A 80 3.15 -0.11 6.90
CA TYR A 80 2.60 1.18 7.33
C TYR A 80 3.06 2.33 6.44
N GLU A 81 2.18 3.28 6.15
CA GLU A 81 2.59 4.56 5.58
C GLU A 81 3.29 5.42 6.65
N PRO A 82 4.28 6.26 6.30
CA PRO A 82 4.98 7.12 7.26
C PRO A 82 4.04 7.96 8.13
N GLN A 83 2.96 8.46 7.53
CA GLN A 83 1.92 9.29 8.15
C GLN A 83 1.10 8.53 9.20
N ASP A 84 1.02 7.19 9.08
CA ASP A 84 0.28 6.33 10.00
C ASP A 84 1.10 5.93 11.22
N LEU A 85 2.43 5.99 11.11
CA LEU A 85 3.35 5.79 12.24
C LEU A 85 3.46 7.06 13.10
N GLU A 86 3.24 8.23 12.49
CA GLU A 86 3.32 9.53 13.13
C GLU A 86 2.25 9.69 14.23
N GLY A 87 2.70 9.87 15.48
CA GLY A 87 1.82 10.01 16.65
C GLY A 87 1.25 8.69 17.21
N VAL A 88 1.46 7.55 16.56
CA VAL A 88 1.02 6.22 17.06
C VAL A 88 2.18 5.44 17.69
N VAL A 89 3.39 5.58 17.14
CA VAL A 89 4.60 5.05 17.78
C VAL A 89 4.93 5.94 18.99
N LYS A 90 4.83 5.39 20.21
CA LYS A 90 5.10 6.15 21.44
C LYS A 90 6.56 6.57 21.60
N LYS A 91 7.49 5.90 20.91
CA LYS A 91 8.95 6.11 20.97
C LYS A 91 9.61 5.85 19.60
N PRO A 92 9.36 6.69 18.58
CA PRO A 92 9.82 6.44 17.22
C PRO A 92 11.35 6.42 17.12
N GLU A 93 12.07 7.17 17.96
CA GLU A 93 13.53 7.19 17.98
C GLU A 93 14.11 5.89 18.56
N ALA A 94 13.46 5.34 19.60
CA ALA A 94 13.86 4.05 20.18
C ALA A 94 13.60 2.90 19.20
N LEU A 95 12.49 2.96 18.46
CA LEU A 95 12.19 2.02 17.39
C LEU A 95 13.21 2.13 16.26
N ALA A 96 13.49 3.34 15.76
CA ALA A 96 14.51 3.56 14.73
C ALA A 96 15.88 3.02 15.17
N LYS A 97 16.28 3.26 16.42
CA LYS A 97 17.50 2.65 16.98
C LYS A 97 17.50 1.13 16.89
N LYS A 98 16.41 0.49 17.31
CA LYS A 98 16.28 -0.97 17.32
C LYS A 98 16.32 -1.55 15.90
N LEU A 99 15.68 -0.87 14.94
CA LEU A 99 15.71 -1.27 13.53
C LEU A 99 17.10 -1.09 12.93
N ALA A 100 17.81 -0.01 13.24
CA ALA A 100 19.21 0.17 12.83
C ALA A 100 20.11 -0.90 13.45
N ASP A 101 19.95 -1.19 14.74
CA ASP A 101 20.66 -2.28 15.42
C ASP A 101 20.40 -3.65 14.75
N THR A 102 19.17 -3.89 14.28
CA THR A 102 18.79 -5.11 13.55
C THR A 102 19.39 -5.13 12.14
N LEU A 103 19.42 -3.99 11.44
CA LEU A 103 19.95 -3.85 10.10
C LEU A 103 21.45 -4.19 10.03
N LYS A 104 22.23 -3.79 11.03
CA LYS A 104 23.68 -4.05 11.08
C LYS A 104 24.07 -5.43 11.60
N ASP A 105 23.20 -6.12 12.34
CA ASP A 105 23.56 -7.40 12.95
C ASP A 105 23.65 -8.49 11.88
N GLU A 106 24.87 -8.85 11.49
CA GLU A 106 25.16 -9.89 10.50
C GLU A 106 24.62 -11.28 10.89
N LYS A 107 24.32 -11.51 12.17
CA LYS A 107 23.70 -12.76 12.64
C LYS A 107 22.20 -12.80 12.37
N VAL A 108 21.59 -11.66 12.10
CA VAL A 108 20.17 -11.57 11.75
C VAL A 108 20.00 -11.95 10.29
N ASP A 109 18.95 -12.72 10.03
CA ASP A 109 18.61 -13.18 8.69
C ASP A 109 18.51 -12.00 7.69
N PRO A 110 19.08 -12.10 6.48
CA PRO A 110 19.05 -11.03 5.49
C PRO A 110 17.65 -10.53 5.14
N TRP A 111 16.64 -11.39 5.17
CA TRP A 111 15.26 -10.97 4.92
C TRP A 111 14.76 -10.05 6.04
N VAL A 112 14.99 -10.41 7.30
CA VAL A 112 14.65 -9.59 8.47
C VAL A 112 15.40 -8.24 8.40
N ARG A 113 16.69 -8.26 8.04
CA ARG A 113 17.49 -7.03 7.84
C ARG A 113 16.91 -6.14 6.75
N SER A 114 16.48 -6.72 5.63
CA SER A 114 15.86 -5.96 4.53
C SER A 114 14.58 -5.26 4.96
N ARG A 115 13.71 -5.96 5.73
CA ARG A 115 12.48 -5.36 6.28
C ARG A 115 12.78 -4.27 7.30
N ALA A 116 13.84 -4.41 8.10
CA ALA A 116 14.29 -3.36 9.00
C ALA A 116 14.72 -2.09 8.24
N ALA A 117 15.42 -2.22 7.11
CA ALA A 117 15.76 -1.09 6.25
C ALA A 117 14.51 -0.39 5.69
N LEU A 118 13.55 -1.15 5.13
CA LEU A 118 12.29 -0.59 4.61
C LEU A 118 11.51 0.16 5.70
N ALA A 119 11.40 -0.44 6.89
CA ALA A 119 10.74 0.18 8.03
C ALA A 119 11.46 1.47 8.49
N LEU A 120 12.80 1.51 8.47
CA LEU A 120 13.56 2.74 8.73
C LEU A 120 13.21 3.85 7.74
N GLY A 121 13.11 3.54 6.45
CA GLY A 121 12.70 4.50 5.42
C GLY A 121 11.33 5.13 5.69
N LYS A 122 10.45 4.40 6.36
CA LYS A 122 9.09 4.84 6.70
C LYS A 122 8.99 5.64 8.00
N LEU A 123 10.04 5.69 8.82
CA LEU A 123 10.02 6.41 10.10
C LEU A 123 10.36 7.90 10.01
N GLY A 124 10.61 8.43 8.81
CA GLY A 124 10.85 9.86 8.58
C GLY A 124 11.97 10.41 9.46
N GLU A 125 11.68 11.50 10.18
CA GLU A 125 12.66 12.21 11.03
C GLU A 125 13.36 11.31 12.05
N ALA A 126 12.65 10.34 12.63
CA ALA A 126 13.20 9.47 13.66
C ALA A 126 14.34 8.56 13.15
N ALA A 127 14.36 8.27 11.85
CA ALA A 127 15.39 7.45 11.22
C ALA A 127 16.59 8.24 10.67
N GLN A 128 16.52 9.58 10.62
CA GLN A 128 17.59 10.43 10.09
C GLN A 128 18.98 10.18 10.70
N PRO A 129 19.13 9.97 12.03
CA PRO A 129 20.44 9.68 12.62
C PRO A 129 21.13 8.43 12.06
N TYR A 130 20.38 7.52 11.43
CA TYR A 130 20.87 6.24 10.90
C TYR A 130 21.11 6.26 9.40
N ILE A 131 20.89 7.39 8.71
CA ILE A 131 21.19 7.52 7.27
C ILE A 131 22.64 7.12 6.93
N PRO A 132 23.68 7.53 7.67
CA PRO A 132 25.06 7.09 7.38
C PRO A 132 25.22 5.57 7.44
N GLU A 133 24.53 4.93 8.36
CA GLU A 133 24.55 3.47 8.54
C GLU A 133 23.84 2.78 7.37
N ILE A 134 22.66 3.25 6.97
CA ILE A 134 21.91 2.75 5.81
C ILE A 134 22.75 2.91 4.53
N ALA A 135 23.41 4.04 4.34
CA ALA A 135 24.30 4.28 3.20
C ALA A 135 25.52 3.35 3.20
N ASN A 136 26.07 3.01 4.36
CA ASN A 136 27.16 2.04 4.45
C ASN A 136 26.68 0.63 4.08
N ILE A 137 25.49 0.23 4.52
CA ILE A 137 24.86 -1.05 4.14
C ILE A 137 24.65 -1.15 2.63
N LEU A 138 24.22 -0.06 1.98
CA LEU A 138 24.07 -0.01 0.52
C LEU A 138 25.39 -0.28 -0.24
N LYS A 139 26.52 0.23 0.29
CA LYS A 139 27.84 0.11 -0.35
C LYS A 139 28.56 -1.20 -0.05
N ASP A 140 28.21 -1.88 1.04
CA ASP A 140 28.91 -3.08 1.46
C ASP A 140 28.60 -4.27 0.54
N GLU A 141 29.58 -4.65 -0.29
CA GLU A 141 29.48 -5.77 -1.22
C GLU A 141 29.30 -7.13 -0.53
N GLN A 142 29.66 -7.25 0.75
CA GLN A 142 29.43 -8.48 1.52
C GLN A 142 27.97 -8.61 1.99
N VAL A 143 27.22 -7.51 1.96
CA VAL A 143 25.79 -7.53 2.27
C VAL A 143 25.00 -8.04 1.08
N SER A 144 24.05 -8.94 1.35
CA SER A 144 23.16 -9.49 0.32
C SER A 144 22.43 -8.41 -0.47
N ALA A 145 22.24 -8.64 -1.77
CA ALA A 145 21.56 -7.70 -2.67
C ALA A 145 20.16 -7.27 -2.21
N SER A 146 19.39 -8.13 -1.53
CA SER A 146 18.07 -7.77 -0.99
C SER A 146 18.16 -6.67 0.07
N VAL A 147 19.05 -6.82 1.05
CA VAL A 147 19.29 -5.81 2.09
C VAL A 147 19.83 -4.51 1.49
N ARG A 148 20.74 -4.59 0.51
CA ARG A 148 21.29 -3.42 -0.18
C ARG A 148 20.22 -2.65 -0.97
N SER A 149 19.34 -3.38 -1.68
CA SER A 149 18.22 -2.80 -2.43
C SER A 149 17.24 -2.10 -1.49
N SER A 150 16.85 -2.73 -0.37
CA SER A 150 16.01 -2.10 0.64
C SER A 150 16.68 -0.91 1.34
N ALA A 151 18.02 -0.91 1.47
CA ALA A 151 18.76 0.25 1.97
C ALA A 151 18.71 1.43 0.99
N ALA A 152 18.83 1.20 -0.32
CA ALA A 152 18.63 2.25 -1.33
C ALA A 152 17.22 2.83 -1.27
N GLU A 153 16.19 1.97 -1.23
CA GLU A 153 14.79 2.40 -1.12
C GLU A 153 14.56 3.23 0.16
N ALA A 154 15.11 2.78 1.29
CA ALA A 154 15.04 3.50 2.55
C ALA A 154 15.66 4.90 2.46
N LEU A 155 16.82 5.04 1.80
CA LEU A 155 17.44 6.35 1.56
C LEU A 155 16.55 7.26 0.72
N GLY A 156 15.93 6.73 -0.34
CA GLY A 156 14.97 7.46 -1.16
C GLY A 156 13.78 7.98 -0.34
N ASN A 157 13.22 7.13 0.52
CA ASN A 157 12.06 7.46 1.37
C ASN A 157 12.38 8.46 2.49
N LEU A 158 13.64 8.54 2.93
CA LEU A 158 14.09 9.53 3.92
C LEU A 158 14.27 10.94 3.32
N GLY A 159 14.09 11.10 2.01
CA GLY A 159 13.95 12.38 1.33
C GLY A 159 15.17 13.29 1.51
N GLU A 160 14.94 14.59 1.76
CA GLU A 160 15.99 15.61 1.77
C GLU A 160 17.17 15.28 2.70
N ALA A 161 16.92 14.58 3.82
CA ALA A 161 17.96 14.21 4.78
C ALA A 161 19.02 13.26 4.20
N ALA A 162 18.67 12.48 3.17
CA ALA A 162 19.57 11.54 2.50
C ALA A 162 20.28 12.12 1.26
N GLN A 163 19.99 13.37 0.88
CA GLN A 163 20.65 14.04 -0.27
C GLN A 163 22.19 14.05 -0.23
N PRO A 164 22.87 14.16 0.93
CA PRO A 164 24.33 14.08 0.98
C PRO A 164 24.91 12.77 0.41
N TYR A 165 24.10 11.72 0.24
CA TYR A 165 24.50 10.40 -0.27
C TYR A 165 24.15 10.18 -1.75
N ILE A 166 23.64 11.19 -2.45
CA ILE A 166 23.40 11.13 -3.90
C ILE A 166 24.62 10.66 -4.70
N PRO A 167 25.86 11.16 -4.44
CA PRO A 167 27.03 10.71 -5.19
C PRO A 167 27.25 9.20 -5.07
N GLU A 168 27.10 8.65 -3.86
CA GLU A 168 27.23 7.23 -3.58
C GLU A 168 26.13 6.42 -4.27
N ILE A 169 24.87 6.85 -4.16
CA ILE A 169 23.74 6.16 -4.80
C ILE A 169 23.90 6.17 -6.34
N ALA A 170 24.35 7.28 -6.91
CA ALA A 170 24.64 7.38 -8.35
C ALA A 170 25.78 6.47 -8.79
N ASN A 171 26.81 6.27 -7.95
CA ASN A 171 27.87 5.31 -8.25
C ASN A 171 27.34 3.88 -8.25
N ILE A 172 26.46 3.52 -7.29
CA ILE A 172 25.79 2.21 -7.27
C ILE A 172 24.95 1.98 -8.54
N LEU A 173 24.23 3.00 -9.01
CA LEU A 173 23.44 2.92 -10.25
C LEU A 173 24.32 2.60 -11.48
N LYS A 174 25.52 3.20 -11.55
CA LYS A 174 26.44 3.08 -12.70
C LYS A 174 27.31 1.82 -12.67
N ASP A 175 27.51 1.22 -11.50
CA ASP A 175 28.38 0.06 -11.37
C ASP A 175 27.74 -1.19 -11.97
N GLU A 176 28.28 -1.65 -13.10
CA GLU A 176 27.82 -2.85 -13.81
C GLU A 176 28.02 -4.15 -13.02
N GLN A 177 28.90 -4.17 -12.02
CA GLN A 177 29.10 -5.34 -11.15
C GLN A 177 28.02 -5.45 -10.07
N VAL A 178 27.30 -4.36 -9.80
CA VAL A 178 26.17 -4.37 -8.86
C VAL A 178 24.96 -5.04 -9.51
N SER A 179 24.25 -5.86 -8.74
CA SER A 179 23.07 -6.56 -9.23
C SER A 179 21.99 -5.58 -9.73
N ALA A 180 21.30 -5.96 -10.79
CA ALA A 180 20.24 -5.15 -11.40
C ALA A 180 19.17 -4.70 -10.38
N SER A 181 18.84 -5.53 -9.38
CA SER A 181 17.90 -5.17 -8.30
C SER A 181 18.36 -3.97 -7.47
N VAL A 182 19.64 -3.95 -7.07
CA VAL A 182 20.20 -2.85 -6.28
C VAL A 182 20.35 -1.59 -7.12
N ARG A 183 20.71 -1.74 -8.40
CA ARG A 183 20.79 -0.63 -9.37
C ARG A 183 19.42 0.00 -9.64
N SER A 184 18.37 -0.81 -9.80
CA SER A 184 16.99 -0.32 -9.94
C SER A 184 16.56 0.49 -8.71
N SER A 185 16.74 -0.05 -7.49
CA SER A 185 16.41 0.70 -6.27
C SER A 185 17.26 1.96 -6.09
N ALA A 186 18.51 1.97 -6.57
CA ALA A 186 19.33 3.18 -6.58
C ALA A 186 18.78 4.25 -7.53
N ALA A 187 18.29 3.87 -8.72
CA ALA A 187 17.61 4.80 -9.62
C ALA A 187 16.34 5.39 -8.98
N GLU A 188 15.48 4.54 -8.43
CA GLU A 188 14.25 4.96 -7.73
C GLU A 188 14.58 5.91 -6.57
N ALA A 189 15.58 5.59 -5.76
CA ALA A 189 16.05 6.44 -4.67
C ALA A 189 16.49 7.82 -5.18
N LEU A 190 17.26 7.89 -6.26
CA LEU A 190 17.67 9.17 -6.86
C LEU A 190 16.49 10.01 -7.35
N GLY A 191 15.44 9.37 -7.89
CA GLY A 191 14.20 10.03 -8.26
C GLY A 191 13.48 10.63 -7.06
N ASN A 192 13.33 9.84 -5.99
CA ASN A 192 12.59 10.23 -4.78
C ASN A 192 13.30 11.31 -3.95
N LEU A 193 14.63 11.41 -4.04
CA LEU A 193 15.39 12.48 -3.37
C LEU A 193 15.11 13.88 -3.96
N GLY A 194 14.48 13.96 -5.14
CA GLY A 194 13.88 15.17 -5.71
C GLY A 194 14.85 16.30 -6.10
N LYS A 195 16.14 16.17 -5.79
CA LYS A 195 17.21 17.13 -6.14
C LYS A 195 18.45 16.37 -6.57
N ALA A 196 18.52 16.01 -7.84
CA ALA A 196 19.77 15.59 -8.47
C ALA A 196 20.42 16.82 -9.12
N ASP A 197 21.66 17.17 -8.73
CA ASP A 197 22.44 18.12 -9.52
C ASP A 197 22.58 17.62 -10.96
N GLN A 198 22.76 18.53 -11.92
CA GLN A 198 22.78 18.22 -13.36
C GLN A 198 23.64 16.99 -13.75
N PRO A 199 24.83 16.75 -13.17
CA PRO A 199 25.64 15.57 -13.51
C PRO A 199 24.89 14.25 -13.25
N TYR A 200 24.11 14.15 -12.18
CA TYR A 200 23.43 12.91 -11.80
C TYR A 200 22.17 12.66 -12.64
N ILE A 201 21.48 13.71 -13.09
CA ILE A 201 20.36 13.55 -14.03
C ILE A 201 20.87 12.99 -15.36
N LEU A 202 22.05 13.44 -15.82
CA LEU A 202 22.69 12.87 -17.01
C LEU A 202 23.09 11.41 -16.81
N ASP A 203 23.59 11.04 -15.63
CA ASP A 203 23.86 9.64 -15.31
C ASP A 203 22.58 8.78 -15.43
N ILE A 204 21.46 9.22 -14.85
CA ILE A 204 20.16 8.52 -14.95
C ILE A 204 19.70 8.44 -16.42
N LEU A 205 19.83 9.53 -17.17
CA LEU A 205 19.46 9.56 -18.60
C LEU A 205 20.31 8.60 -19.44
N ASN A 206 21.61 8.53 -19.17
CA ASN A 206 22.51 7.62 -19.86
C ASN A 206 22.14 6.16 -19.57
N ILE A 207 21.78 5.85 -18.32
CA ILE A 207 21.25 4.53 -17.96
C ILE A 207 19.96 4.21 -18.72
N LEU A 208 19.03 5.15 -18.85
CA LEU A 208 17.80 4.95 -19.62
C LEU A 208 18.09 4.63 -21.10
N LYS A 209 19.09 5.31 -21.70
CA LYS A 209 19.45 5.17 -23.12
C LYS A 209 20.32 3.95 -23.42
N ASP A 210 21.04 3.43 -22.46
CA ASP A 210 21.99 2.34 -22.68
C ASP A 210 21.25 1.01 -22.91
N GLU A 211 21.33 0.49 -24.13
CA GLU A 211 20.70 -0.77 -24.54
C GLU A 211 21.33 -2.00 -23.87
N GLN A 212 22.55 -1.89 -23.35
CA GLN A 212 23.22 -2.99 -22.63
C GLN A 212 22.71 -3.10 -21.19
N VAL A 213 22.10 -2.04 -20.65
CA VAL A 213 21.50 -2.07 -19.32
C VAL A 213 20.19 -2.85 -19.35
N SER A 214 19.94 -3.66 -18.31
CA SER A 214 18.72 -4.46 -18.21
C SER A 214 17.48 -3.57 -18.24
N ALA A 215 16.40 -4.07 -18.87
CA ALA A 215 15.13 -3.36 -18.98
C ALA A 215 14.60 -2.90 -17.61
N SER A 216 14.81 -3.68 -16.55
CA SER A 216 14.41 -3.30 -15.18
C SER A 216 15.08 -2.02 -14.69
N VAL A 217 16.39 -1.88 -14.87
CA VAL A 217 17.15 -0.71 -14.42
C VAL A 217 16.83 0.50 -15.31
N ARG A 218 16.64 0.27 -16.62
CA ARG A 218 16.19 1.31 -17.55
C ARG A 218 14.80 1.83 -17.22
N SER A 219 13.85 0.96 -16.86
CA SER A 219 12.51 1.35 -16.41
C SER A 219 12.57 2.18 -15.13
N SER A 220 13.33 1.75 -14.12
CA SER A 220 13.53 2.53 -12.88
C SER A 220 14.21 3.89 -13.17
N ALA A 221 15.11 3.96 -14.16
CA ALA A 221 15.71 5.23 -14.58
C ALA A 221 14.70 6.17 -15.26
N ALA A 222 13.78 5.67 -16.08
CA ALA A 222 12.69 6.46 -16.63
C ALA A 222 11.77 7.01 -15.51
N GLU A 223 11.37 6.15 -14.57
CA GLU A 223 10.57 6.56 -13.40
C GLU A 223 11.29 7.64 -12.58
N ALA A 224 12.58 7.45 -12.31
CA ALA A 224 13.39 8.43 -11.59
C ALA A 224 13.41 9.80 -12.29
N LEU A 225 13.53 9.82 -13.62
CA LEU A 225 13.43 11.06 -14.39
C LEU A 225 12.05 11.71 -14.26
N GLY A 226 10.97 10.93 -14.25
CA GLY A 226 9.62 11.43 -13.98
C GLY A 226 9.50 12.07 -12.59
N ASN A 227 10.04 11.41 -11.56
CA ASN A 227 9.96 11.86 -10.16
C ASN A 227 10.83 13.10 -9.89
N LEU A 228 11.88 13.33 -10.68
CA LEU A 228 12.69 14.55 -10.63
C LEU A 228 11.96 15.81 -11.11
N GLY A 229 10.78 15.67 -11.74
CA GLY A 229 9.94 16.80 -12.13
C GLY A 229 10.64 17.83 -13.02
N GLU A 230 10.54 19.12 -12.68
CA GLU A 230 11.11 20.21 -13.48
C GLU A 230 12.62 20.07 -13.75
N ALA A 231 13.37 19.38 -12.88
CA ALA A 231 14.81 19.17 -13.09
C ALA A 231 15.12 18.31 -14.33
N ALA A 232 14.22 17.40 -14.71
CA ALA A 232 14.35 16.55 -15.88
C ALA A 232 13.78 17.17 -17.17
N LYS A 233 13.20 18.38 -17.10
CA LYS A 233 12.61 19.10 -18.25
C LYS A 233 13.51 19.19 -19.50
N PRO A 234 14.82 19.47 -19.39
CA PRO A 234 15.69 19.51 -20.58
C PRO A 234 15.75 18.20 -21.37
N TYR A 235 15.40 17.08 -20.72
CA TYR A 235 15.53 15.72 -21.25
C TYR A 235 14.20 15.12 -21.70
N ILE A 236 13.11 15.88 -21.70
CA ILE A 236 11.82 15.43 -22.25
C ILE A 236 11.95 14.90 -23.69
N PRO A 237 12.67 15.56 -24.62
CA PRO A 237 12.86 15.02 -25.97
C PRO A 237 13.50 13.63 -25.96
N ASP A 238 14.44 13.38 -25.06
CA ASP A 238 15.12 12.10 -24.94
C ASP A 238 14.18 11.01 -24.41
N ILE A 239 13.40 11.31 -23.36
CA ILE A 239 12.39 10.38 -22.81
C ILE A 239 11.33 10.07 -23.88
N LEU A 240 10.91 11.06 -24.65
CA LEU A 240 9.98 10.87 -25.77
C LEU A 240 10.58 10.01 -26.88
N ASN A 241 11.88 10.14 -27.17
CA ASN A 241 12.56 9.27 -28.14
C ASN A 241 12.58 7.82 -27.67
N ILE A 242 12.76 7.55 -26.38
CA ILE A 242 12.66 6.21 -25.81
C ILE A 242 11.25 5.63 -26.00
N LEU A 243 10.20 6.43 -25.81
CA LEU A 243 8.83 6.02 -26.09
C LEU A 243 8.58 5.72 -27.59
N LYS A 244 9.19 6.52 -28.48
CA LYS A 244 9.08 6.41 -29.94
C LYS A 244 9.81 5.20 -30.53
N ASP A 245 10.92 4.80 -29.94
CA ASP A 245 11.74 3.73 -30.49
C ASP A 245 11.07 2.36 -30.32
N GLU A 246 10.69 1.74 -31.43
CA GLU A 246 10.05 0.43 -31.47
C GLU A 246 10.99 -0.73 -31.09
N GLN A 247 12.31 -0.52 -31.13
CA GLN A 247 13.29 -1.52 -30.71
C GLN A 247 13.46 -1.55 -29.19
N VAL A 248 13.05 -0.50 -28.49
CA VAL A 248 13.10 -0.46 -27.03
C VAL A 248 12.05 -1.40 -26.44
N ASN A 249 12.45 -2.12 -25.39
CA ASN A 249 11.58 -3.02 -24.64
C ASN A 249 10.28 -2.32 -24.19
N LEU A 250 9.13 -2.99 -24.32
CA LEU A 250 7.81 -2.42 -24.03
C LEU A 250 7.66 -1.90 -22.60
N TRP A 251 8.34 -2.49 -21.61
CA TRP A 251 8.30 -2.02 -20.22
C TRP A 251 9.02 -0.67 -20.09
N VAL A 252 10.18 -0.53 -20.73
CA VAL A 252 10.94 0.73 -20.74
C VAL A 252 10.16 1.82 -21.48
N ARG A 253 9.50 1.47 -22.59
CA ARG A 253 8.62 2.40 -23.33
C ARG A 253 7.44 2.86 -22.48
N GLY A 254 6.78 1.94 -21.76
CA GLY A 254 5.69 2.28 -20.84
C GLY A 254 6.15 3.17 -19.69
N SER A 255 7.28 2.85 -19.06
CA SER A 255 7.89 3.70 -18.03
C SER A 255 8.26 5.09 -18.56
N ALA A 256 8.74 5.20 -19.81
CA ALA A 256 9.00 6.48 -20.45
C ALA A 256 7.71 7.30 -20.66
N ALA A 257 6.60 6.67 -21.07
CA ALA A 257 5.31 7.34 -21.16
C ALA A 257 4.84 7.85 -19.78
N GLU A 258 4.91 7.01 -18.75
CA GLU A 258 4.52 7.40 -17.38
C GLU A 258 5.41 8.52 -16.83
N ALA A 259 6.72 8.46 -17.09
CA ALA A 259 7.65 9.53 -16.75
C ALA A 259 7.23 10.86 -17.38
N LEU A 260 6.87 10.87 -18.67
CA LEU A 260 6.35 12.09 -19.33
C LEU A 260 5.11 12.64 -18.63
N GLY A 261 4.22 11.77 -18.14
CA GLY A 261 3.06 12.17 -17.34
C GLY A 261 3.45 12.82 -16.01
N ASN A 262 4.42 12.22 -15.31
CA ASN A 262 4.88 12.66 -13.99
C ASN A 262 5.69 13.97 -14.03
N LEU A 263 6.25 14.34 -15.19
CA LEU A 263 6.89 15.64 -15.40
C LEU A 263 5.91 16.82 -15.38
N GLY A 264 4.60 16.55 -15.34
CA GLY A 264 3.55 17.56 -15.15
C GLY A 264 3.58 18.66 -16.20
N LYS A 265 3.53 19.93 -15.77
CA LYS A 265 3.45 21.09 -16.68
C LYS A 265 4.63 21.18 -17.67
N ALA A 266 5.81 20.65 -17.32
CA ALA A 266 6.97 20.64 -18.20
C ALA A 266 6.70 19.85 -19.50
N ALA A 267 5.89 18.79 -19.44
CA ALA A 267 5.57 17.93 -20.57
C ALA A 267 4.35 18.40 -21.39
N GLN A 268 3.70 19.50 -21.02
CA GLN A 268 2.52 20.04 -21.73
C GLN A 268 2.69 20.17 -23.25
N PRO A 269 3.84 20.65 -23.79
CA PRO A 269 4.02 20.76 -25.24
C PRO A 269 3.96 19.42 -25.99
N TYR A 270 4.11 18.30 -25.28
CA TYR A 270 4.20 16.95 -25.85
C TYR A 270 2.92 16.13 -25.67
N ILE A 271 1.85 16.73 -25.12
CA ILE A 271 0.54 16.07 -25.01
C ILE A 271 0.04 15.52 -26.37
N PRO A 272 0.17 16.25 -27.50
CA PRO A 272 -0.20 15.69 -28.81
C PRO A 272 0.58 14.42 -29.17
N ASP A 273 1.89 14.37 -28.87
CA ASP A 273 2.70 13.18 -29.11
C ASP A 273 2.21 12.00 -28.25
N ILE A 274 1.99 12.21 -26.96
CA ILE A 274 1.50 11.17 -26.03
C ILE A 274 0.11 10.66 -26.47
N LEU A 275 -0.78 11.56 -26.89
CA LEU A 275 -2.10 11.20 -27.41
C LEU A 275 -2.02 10.39 -28.70
N ASN A 276 -1.03 10.67 -29.57
CA ASN A 276 -0.83 9.87 -30.78
C ASN A 276 -0.42 8.42 -30.44
N PHE A 277 0.34 8.20 -29.36
CA PHE A 277 0.62 6.83 -28.90
C PHE A 277 -0.63 6.11 -28.43
N LEU A 278 -1.55 6.78 -27.73
CA LEU A 278 -2.84 6.19 -27.38
C LEU A 278 -3.68 5.85 -28.63
N LYS A 279 -3.61 6.68 -29.67
CA LYS A 279 -4.35 6.54 -30.94
C LYS A 279 -3.80 5.47 -31.88
N ASP A 280 -2.49 5.24 -31.91
CA ASP A 280 -1.88 4.34 -32.87
C ASP A 280 -2.13 2.86 -32.51
N GLU A 281 -2.98 2.21 -33.29
CA GLU A 281 -3.33 0.79 -33.11
C GLU A 281 -2.14 -0.17 -33.31
N LYS A 282 -1.05 0.28 -33.93
CA LYS A 282 0.18 -0.52 -34.08
C LYS A 282 1.02 -0.54 -32.81
N VAL A 283 0.83 0.44 -31.92
CA VAL A 283 1.54 0.50 -30.64
C VAL A 283 1.00 -0.60 -29.73
N ASN A 284 1.92 -1.27 -29.02
CA ASN A 284 1.56 -2.31 -28.07
C ASN A 284 0.57 -1.80 -27.02
N GLU A 285 -0.44 -2.62 -26.69
CA GLU A 285 -1.53 -2.29 -25.76
C GLU A 285 -1.05 -1.75 -24.41
N TYR A 286 0.04 -2.32 -23.85
CA TYR A 286 0.62 -1.85 -22.60
C TYR A 286 1.13 -0.41 -22.71
N VAL A 287 1.86 -0.10 -23.79
CA VAL A 287 2.40 1.25 -24.05
C VAL A 287 1.26 2.24 -24.30
N ARG A 288 0.19 1.83 -25.00
CA ARG A 288 -1.02 2.65 -25.18
C ARG A 288 -1.70 2.95 -23.84
N GLY A 289 -1.81 1.97 -22.96
CA GLY A 289 -2.34 2.14 -21.61
C GLY A 289 -1.48 3.07 -20.74
N SER A 290 -0.14 2.95 -20.80
CA SER A 290 0.77 3.90 -20.15
C SER A 290 0.63 5.32 -20.71
N ALA A 291 0.41 5.48 -22.02
CA ALA A 291 0.14 6.80 -22.61
C ALA A 291 -1.19 7.39 -22.10
N ALA A 292 -2.24 6.59 -21.95
CA ALA A 292 -3.48 7.06 -21.33
C ALA A 292 -3.27 7.52 -19.88
N ARG A 293 -2.57 6.73 -19.06
CA ARG A 293 -2.24 7.10 -17.67
C ARG A 293 -1.39 8.38 -17.62
N ALA A 294 -0.41 8.52 -18.51
CA ALA A 294 0.41 9.72 -18.64
C ALA A 294 -0.45 10.97 -18.92
N LEU A 295 -1.44 10.88 -19.82
CA LEU A 295 -2.38 11.98 -20.08
C LEU A 295 -3.18 12.36 -18.82
N GLY A 296 -3.57 11.37 -18.00
CA GLY A 296 -4.21 11.61 -16.71
C GLY A 296 -3.31 12.36 -15.73
N ASN A 297 -2.05 11.95 -15.62
CA ASN A 297 -1.07 12.52 -14.69
C ASN A 297 -0.65 13.96 -15.06
N LEU A 298 -0.81 14.36 -16.33
CA LEU A 298 -0.59 15.75 -16.77
C LEU A 298 -1.66 16.72 -16.22
N GLY A 299 -2.74 16.21 -15.62
CA GLY A 299 -3.76 17.01 -14.94
C GLY A 299 -4.42 18.04 -15.85
N GLU A 300 -4.60 19.27 -15.34
CA GLU A 300 -5.25 20.37 -16.06
C GLU A 300 -4.65 20.64 -17.46
N ALA A 301 -3.35 20.37 -17.66
CA ALA A 301 -2.70 20.59 -18.95
C ALA A 301 -3.31 19.74 -20.07
N ALA A 302 -3.87 18.56 -19.75
CA ALA A 302 -4.53 17.65 -20.68
C ALA A 302 -6.04 17.92 -20.84
N GLN A 303 -6.60 18.94 -20.18
CA GLN A 303 -8.03 19.29 -20.27
C GLN A 303 -8.56 19.40 -21.72
N PRO A 304 -7.85 20.02 -22.69
CA PRO A 304 -8.36 20.11 -24.07
C PRO A 304 -8.58 18.76 -24.75
N TYR A 305 -7.98 17.69 -24.24
CA TYR A 305 -7.98 16.35 -24.82
C TYR A 305 -8.92 15.37 -24.09
N ILE A 306 -9.68 15.84 -23.10
CA ILE A 306 -10.68 15.02 -22.41
C ILE A 306 -11.69 14.38 -23.40
N PRO A 307 -12.21 15.08 -24.42
CA PRO A 307 -13.08 14.44 -25.42
C PRO A 307 -12.39 13.28 -26.16
N ASP A 308 -11.11 13.40 -26.49
CA ASP A 308 -10.35 12.32 -27.12
C ASP A 308 -10.21 11.12 -26.18
N ILE A 309 -9.84 11.34 -24.91
CA ILE A 309 -9.70 10.28 -23.90
C ILE A 309 -11.05 9.58 -23.66
N LEU A 310 -12.13 10.35 -23.58
CA LEU A 310 -13.48 9.80 -23.43
C LEU A 310 -13.93 8.95 -24.62
N ASN A 311 -13.50 9.31 -25.85
CA ASN A 311 -13.78 8.48 -27.02
C ASN A 311 -13.11 7.11 -26.92
N PHE A 312 -11.91 7.01 -26.33
CA PHE A 312 -11.30 5.70 -26.06
C PHE A 312 -12.10 4.87 -25.07
N LEU A 313 -12.65 5.49 -24.01
CA LEU A 313 -13.53 4.78 -23.08
C LEU A 313 -14.82 4.26 -23.77
N LYS A 314 -15.34 5.03 -24.74
CA LYS A 314 -16.57 4.74 -25.50
C LYS A 314 -16.39 3.72 -26.62
N ASP A 315 -15.22 3.62 -27.23
CA ASP A 315 -15.02 2.77 -28.40
C ASP A 315 -14.96 1.28 -28.03
N GLU A 316 -16.01 0.53 -28.35
CA GLU A 316 -16.11 -0.91 -28.10
C GLU A 316 -15.08 -1.74 -28.89
N LYS A 317 -14.46 -1.18 -29.94
CA LYS A 317 -13.38 -1.84 -30.68
C LYS A 317 -12.04 -1.75 -29.96
N VAL A 318 -11.90 -0.78 -29.06
CA VAL A 318 -10.71 -0.64 -28.22
C VAL A 318 -10.77 -1.69 -27.11
N SER A 319 -9.62 -2.30 -26.82
CA SER A 319 -9.53 -3.35 -25.82
C SER A 319 -9.93 -2.85 -24.43
N ALA A 320 -10.47 -3.76 -23.60
CA ALA A 320 -10.90 -3.43 -22.25
C ALA A 320 -9.78 -2.83 -21.38
N SER A 321 -8.51 -3.22 -21.61
CA SER A 321 -7.37 -2.65 -20.89
C SER A 321 -7.19 -1.16 -21.18
N ILE A 322 -7.18 -0.77 -22.45
CA ILE A 322 -7.02 0.65 -22.84
C ILE A 322 -8.23 1.46 -22.42
N ARG A 323 -9.43 0.89 -22.53
CA ARG A 323 -10.67 1.53 -22.04
C ARG A 323 -10.60 1.77 -20.53
N SER A 324 -10.09 0.82 -19.75
CA SER A 324 -9.84 0.98 -18.32
C SER A 324 -8.83 2.09 -18.04
N SER A 325 -7.69 2.12 -18.74
CA SER A 325 -6.71 3.20 -18.59
C SER A 325 -7.26 4.58 -18.99
N ALA A 326 -8.17 4.64 -19.97
CA ALA A 326 -8.85 5.88 -20.32
C ALA A 326 -9.80 6.35 -19.21
N ALA A 327 -10.55 5.43 -18.58
CA ALA A 327 -11.36 5.77 -17.40
C ALA A 327 -10.49 6.27 -16.23
N GLU A 328 -9.39 5.58 -15.93
CA GLU A 328 -8.42 6.00 -14.92
C GLU A 328 -7.87 7.41 -15.21
N ALA A 329 -7.46 7.65 -16.45
CA ALA A 329 -6.97 8.96 -16.89
C ALA A 329 -8.02 10.06 -16.65
N LEU A 330 -9.29 9.82 -17.00
CA LEU A 330 -10.38 10.76 -16.73
C LEU A 330 -10.55 11.05 -15.23
N GLY A 331 -10.37 10.05 -14.36
CA GLY A 331 -10.35 10.24 -12.92
C GLY A 331 -9.20 11.11 -12.43
N ASN A 332 -8.00 10.88 -12.96
CA ASN A 332 -6.78 11.60 -12.57
C ASN A 332 -6.75 13.05 -13.06
N LEU A 333 -7.51 13.38 -14.11
CA LEU A 333 -7.68 14.77 -14.59
C LEU A 333 -8.46 15.66 -13.60
N GLY A 334 -9.07 15.08 -12.57
CA GLY A 334 -9.72 15.82 -11.49
C GLY A 334 -10.83 16.75 -11.98
N GLU A 335 -10.86 17.99 -11.47
CA GLU A 335 -11.94 18.94 -11.75
C GLU A 335 -12.19 19.21 -13.25
N ALA A 336 -11.16 19.05 -14.09
CA ALA A 336 -11.28 19.25 -15.53
C ALA A 336 -12.26 18.26 -16.20
N ALA A 337 -12.43 17.05 -15.64
CA ALA A 337 -13.29 16.01 -16.19
C ALA A 337 -14.72 16.00 -15.62
N GLN A 338 -15.08 16.94 -14.72
CA GLN A 338 -16.42 17.04 -14.13
C GLN A 338 -17.59 17.06 -15.12
N PRO A 339 -17.51 17.77 -16.27
CA PRO A 339 -18.60 17.77 -17.25
C PRO A 339 -18.96 16.39 -17.79
N TYR A 340 -18.06 15.41 -17.66
CA TYR A 340 -18.19 14.05 -18.20
C TYR A 340 -18.55 13.00 -17.15
N ILE A 341 -18.81 13.40 -15.90
CA ILE A 341 -19.26 12.49 -14.85
C ILE A 341 -20.48 11.66 -15.28
N PRO A 342 -21.52 12.22 -15.95
CA PRO A 342 -22.64 11.41 -16.43
C PRO A 342 -22.23 10.32 -17.43
N ASP A 343 -21.27 10.61 -18.32
CA ASP A 343 -20.74 9.63 -19.27
C ASP A 343 -20.01 8.51 -18.53
N ILE A 344 -19.11 8.85 -17.58
CA ILE A 344 -18.35 7.87 -16.78
C ILE A 344 -19.30 6.99 -15.96
N LEU A 345 -20.35 7.60 -15.37
CA LEU A 345 -21.37 6.88 -14.61
C LEU A 345 -22.14 5.86 -15.44
N ASN A 346 -22.38 6.13 -16.73
CA ASN A 346 -23.05 5.17 -17.60
C ASN A 346 -22.20 3.91 -17.78
N PHE A 347 -20.87 4.03 -17.85
CA PHE A 347 -19.99 2.86 -17.89
C PHE A 347 -20.03 2.05 -16.61
N LEU A 348 -20.12 2.67 -15.42
CA LEU A 348 -20.29 1.93 -14.17
C LEU A 348 -21.57 1.05 -14.18
N LYS A 349 -22.66 1.57 -14.75
CA LYS A 349 -23.98 0.94 -14.73
C LYS A 349 -24.21 -0.08 -15.85
N ASP A 350 -23.52 0.04 -16.97
CA ASP A 350 -23.76 -0.80 -18.13
C ASP A 350 -23.22 -2.23 -17.92
N GLU A 351 -24.13 -3.18 -17.73
CA GLU A 351 -23.82 -4.59 -17.53
C GLU A 351 -23.13 -5.25 -18.75
N LYS A 352 -23.24 -4.64 -19.94
CA LYS A 352 -22.56 -5.14 -21.15
C LYS A 352 -21.09 -4.78 -21.18
N VAL A 353 -20.69 -3.77 -20.40
CA VAL A 353 -19.30 -3.34 -20.30
C VAL A 353 -18.54 -4.30 -19.39
N SER A 354 -17.32 -4.66 -19.79
CA SER A 354 -16.45 -5.55 -19.02
C SER A 354 -16.23 -5.04 -17.60
N ALA A 355 -16.19 -5.95 -16.62
CA ALA A 355 -16.01 -5.61 -15.20
C ALA A 355 -14.77 -4.73 -14.92
N SER A 356 -13.68 -4.88 -15.66
CA SER A 356 -12.49 -4.03 -15.53
C SER A 356 -12.79 -2.56 -15.82
N VAL A 357 -13.43 -2.27 -16.96
CA VAL A 357 -13.81 -0.90 -17.36
C VAL A 357 -14.82 -0.30 -16.39
N ARG A 358 -15.79 -1.10 -15.93
CA ARG A 358 -16.78 -0.67 -14.92
C ARG A 358 -16.11 -0.32 -13.58
N SER A 359 -15.11 -1.10 -13.18
CA SER A 359 -14.32 -0.90 -11.95
C SER A 359 -13.47 0.37 -12.05
N SER A 360 -12.76 0.58 -13.16
CA SER A 360 -12.03 1.83 -13.43
C SER A 360 -12.96 3.05 -13.49
N ALA A 361 -14.18 2.90 -14.02
CA ALA A 361 -15.18 3.97 -14.01
C ALA A 361 -15.65 4.32 -12.58
N ALA A 362 -15.83 3.33 -11.69
CA ALA A 362 -16.11 3.60 -10.27
C ALA A 362 -14.94 4.36 -9.61
N GLU A 363 -13.71 3.92 -9.80
CA GLU A 363 -12.53 4.61 -9.26
C GLU A 363 -12.40 6.04 -9.79
N ALA A 364 -12.62 6.24 -11.09
CA ALA A 364 -12.62 7.56 -11.69
C ALA A 364 -13.65 8.49 -11.05
N LEU A 365 -14.88 8.01 -10.80
CA LEU A 365 -15.90 8.79 -10.07
C LEU A 365 -15.46 9.14 -8.65
N GLY A 366 -14.75 8.24 -7.96
CA GLY A 366 -14.17 8.53 -6.65
C GLY A 366 -13.09 9.61 -6.70
N ASN A 367 -12.22 9.57 -7.71
CA ASN A 367 -11.11 10.52 -7.88
C ASN A 367 -11.60 11.91 -8.34
N LEU A 368 -12.77 11.99 -8.98
CA LEU A 368 -13.41 13.25 -9.37
C LEU A 368 -13.99 14.05 -8.18
N GLY A 369 -13.93 13.50 -6.97
CA GLY A 369 -14.17 14.23 -5.73
C GLY A 369 -15.57 14.84 -5.62
N GLU A 370 -15.66 16.09 -5.15
CA GLU A 370 -16.92 16.72 -4.79
C GLU A 370 -17.96 16.76 -5.92
N ALA A 371 -17.51 16.85 -7.17
CA ALA A 371 -18.43 16.92 -8.31
C ALA A 371 -19.20 15.61 -8.56
N ALA A 372 -18.69 14.47 -8.09
CA ALA A 372 -19.35 13.17 -8.23
C ALA A 372 -20.33 12.87 -7.08
N GLN A 373 -20.43 13.74 -6.05
CA GLN A 373 -21.32 13.57 -4.91
C GLN A 373 -22.80 13.33 -5.27
N PRO A 374 -23.41 14.00 -6.27
CA PRO A 374 -24.80 13.75 -6.65
C PRO A 374 -25.08 12.31 -7.08
N TYR A 375 -24.03 11.54 -7.42
CA TYR A 375 -24.12 10.17 -7.91
C TYR A 375 -23.75 9.11 -6.87
N ILE A 376 -23.52 9.50 -5.62
CA ILE A 376 -23.29 8.57 -4.50
C ILE A 376 -24.37 7.47 -4.43
N PRO A 377 -25.69 7.76 -4.58
CA PRO A 377 -26.69 6.70 -4.58
C PRO A 377 -26.48 5.66 -5.69
N ASN A 378 -25.99 6.07 -6.86
CA ASN A 378 -25.71 5.15 -7.95
C ASN A 378 -24.49 4.26 -7.66
N ILE A 379 -23.43 4.85 -7.11
CA ILE A 379 -22.21 4.11 -6.72
C ILE A 379 -22.55 3.12 -5.58
N LEU A 380 -23.36 3.55 -4.61
CA LEU A 380 -23.84 2.68 -3.52
C LEU A 380 -24.69 1.51 -4.04
N ASN A 381 -25.53 1.73 -5.04
CA ASN A 381 -26.30 0.65 -5.66
C ASN A 381 -25.36 -0.37 -6.32
N SER A 382 -24.30 0.08 -7.00
CA SER A 382 -23.29 -0.83 -7.57
C SER A 382 -22.52 -1.61 -6.50
N LEU A 383 -22.32 -1.05 -5.29
CA LEU A 383 -21.73 -1.78 -4.16
C LEU A 383 -22.67 -2.86 -3.60
N LYS A 384 -23.97 -2.54 -3.49
CA LYS A 384 -24.99 -3.40 -2.88
C LYS A 384 -25.49 -4.53 -3.78
N ASP A 385 -25.48 -4.33 -5.09
CA ASP A 385 -26.05 -5.30 -6.03
C ASP A 385 -25.18 -6.55 -6.11
N GLU A 386 -25.70 -7.67 -5.60
CA GLU A 386 -25.04 -8.98 -5.58
C GLU A 386 -24.78 -9.54 -6.98
N LYS A 387 -25.49 -9.06 -8.01
CA LYS A 387 -25.24 -9.45 -9.40
C LYS A 387 -24.02 -8.76 -9.99
N VAL A 388 -23.59 -7.65 -9.40
CA VAL A 388 -22.39 -6.93 -9.84
C VAL A 388 -21.16 -7.69 -9.35
N SER A 389 -20.18 -7.86 -10.25
CA SER A 389 -18.93 -8.57 -9.91
C SER A 389 -18.23 -7.95 -8.70
N ALA A 390 -17.59 -8.79 -7.88
CA ALA A 390 -16.83 -8.37 -6.70
C ALA A 390 -15.80 -7.26 -6.99
N LEU A 391 -15.17 -7.29 -8.17
CA LEU A 391 -14.22 -6.26 -8.62
C LEU A 391 -14.88 -4.86 -8.66
N VAL A 392 -16.00 -4.72 -9.37
CA VAL A 392 -16.74 -3.46 -9.49
C VAL A 392 -17.32 -3.02 -8.14
N ARG A 393 -17.84 -3.96 -7.34
CA ARG A 393 -18.33 -3.67 -5.98
C ARG A 393 -17.22 -3.13 -5.09
N SER A 394 -16.03 -3.72 -5.16
CA SER A 394 -14.84 -3.28 -4.42
C SER A 394 -14.44 -1.85 -4.81
N SER A 395 -14.32 -1.56 -6.11
CA SER A 395 -14.02 -0.20 -6.59
C SER A 395 -15.12 0.81 -6.23
N ALA A 396 -16.39 0.41 -6.24
CA ALA A 396 -17.49 1.26 -5.77
C ALA A 396 -17.36 1.59 -4.28
N ALA A 397 -16.94 0.65 -3.43
CA ALA A 397 -16.65 0.94 -2.03
C ALA A 397 -15.48 1.94 -1.89
N VAL A 398 -14.37 1.74 -2.60
CA VAL A 398 -13.24 2.67 -2.59
C VAL A 398 -13.66 4.07 -3.04
N ALA A 399 -14.46 4.15 -4.11
CA ALA A 399 -14.99 5.40 -4.62
C ALA A 399 -15.84 6.14 -3.58
N LEU A 400 -16.74 5.44 -2.88
CA LEU A 400 -17.52 6.03 -1.77
C LEU A 400 -16.62 6.57 -0.66
N GLY A 401 -15.51 5.89 -0.36
CA GLY A 401 -14.50 6.38 0.58
C GLY A 401 -13.81 7.66 0.11
N ASN A 402 -13.46 7.74 -1.18
CA ASN A 402 -12.80 8.91 -1.77
C ASN A 402 -13.74 10.12 -1.87
N LEU A 403 -15.05 9.91 -1.98
CA LEU A 403 -16.06 10.98 -1.99
C LEU A 403 -16.27 11.68 -0.64
N GLY A 404 -15.62 11.18 0.42
CA GLY A 404 -15.48 11.89 1.69
C GLY A 404 -16.81 12.21 2.38
N GLU A 405 -16.91 13.40 2.98
CA GLU A 405 -18.03 13.83 3.85
C GLU A 405 -19.42 13.55 3.28
N ALA A 406 -19.60 13.72 1.97
CA ALA A 406 -20.89 13.51 1.32
C ALA A 406 -21.37 12.06 1.33
N ALA A 407 -20.47 11.07 1.48
CA ALA A 407 -20.82 9.66 1.59
C ALA A 407 -21.09 9.21 3.03
N LYS A 408 -20.88 10.06 4.05
CA LYS A 408 -21.18 9.75 5.46
C LYS A 408 -22.61 9.28 5.74
N PRO A 409 -23.66 9.83 5.10
CA PRO A 409 -25.03 9.36 5.31
C PRO A 409 -25.22 7.85 5.02
N TYR A 410 -24.34 7.26 4.20
CA TYR A 410 -24.42 5.86 3.78
C TYR A 410 -23.49 4.92 4.56
N ILE A 411 -22.91 5.42 5.66
CA ILE A 411 -22.11 4.62 6.58
C ILE A 411 -22.84 3.36 7.06
N PRO A 412 -24.13 3.38 7.45
CA PRO A 412 -24.84 2.17 7.89
C PRO A 412 -24.86 1.09 6.81
N GLU A 413 -25.10 1.49 5.56
CA GLU A 413 -25.13 0.59 4.41
C GLU A 413 -23.77 -0.03 4.13
N ILE A 414 -22.71 0.79 4.09
CA ILE A 414 -21.34 0.30 3.89
C ILE A 414 -20.92 -0.61 5.06
N THR A 415 -21.38 -0.30 6.28
CA THR A 415 -21.14 -1.14 7.47
C THR A 415 -21.84 -2.50 7.36
N ASN A 416 -23.04 -2.55 6.78
CA ASN A 416 -23.74 -3.82 6.55
C ASN A 416 -22.96 -4.70 5.56
N ILE A 417 -22.44 -4.11 4.48
CA ILE A 417 -21.58 -4.81 3.52
C ILE A 417 -20.33 -5.39 4.20
N LEU A 418 -19.67 -4.61 5.06
CA LEU A 418 -18.51 -5.06 5.83
C LEU A 418 -18.83 -6.25 6.77
N LYS A 419 -20.00 -6.22 7.43
CA LYS A 419 -20.37 -7.21 8.45
C LYS A 419 -20.87 -8.52 7.84
N ASP A 420 -21.49 -8.45 6.67
CA ASP A 420 -22.08 -9.61 6.01
C ASP A 420 -21.00 -10.59 5.55
N GLN A 421 -20.94 -11.76 6.20
CA GLN A 421 -19.96 -12.79 5.89
C GLN A 421 -20.18 -13.46 4.52
N GLN A 422 -21.36 -13.30 3.91
CA GLN A 422 -21.66 -13.81 2.57
C GLN A 422 -21.09 -12.93 1.46
N VAL A 423 -20.77 -11.66 1.75
CA VAL A 423 -20.14 -10.75 0.80
C VAL A 423 -18.68 -11.14 0.58
N ASP A 424 -18.17 -11.07 -0.65
CA ASP A 424 -16.76 -11.34 -0.98
C ASP A 424 -15.77 -10.60 -0.08
N ALA A 425 -14.70 -11.29 0.32
CA ALA A 425 -13.69 -10.74 1.23
C ALA A 425 -13.05 -9.44 0.70
N SER A 426 -12.80 -9.35 -0.61
CA SER A 426 -12.27 -8.13 -1.25
C SER A 426 -13.22 -6.94 -1.12
N VAL A 427 -14.52 -7.16 -1.33
CA VAL A 427 -15.55 -6.12 -1.20
C VAL A 427 -15.68 -5.66 0.25
N ARG A 428 -15.67 -6.59 1.21
CA ARG A 428 -15.67 -6.25 2.65
C ARG A 428 -14.45 -5.45 3.04
N SER A 429 -13.28 -5.83 2.54
CA SER A 429 -12.03 -5.14 2.84
C SER A 429 -12.03 -3.71 2.28
N SER A 430 -12.50 -3.50 1.04
CA SER A 430 -12.68 -2.16 0.47
C SER A 430 -13.76 -1.34 1.19
N ALA A 431 -14.84 -1.98 1.66
CA ALA A 431 -15.82 -1.32 2.53
C ALA A 431 -15.21 -0.87 3.86
N ALA A 432 -14.26 -1.64 4.42
CA ALA A 432 -13.51 -1.21 5.60
C ALA A 432 -12.64 0.02 5.31
N VAL A 433 -11.93 0.06 4.17
CA VAL A 433 -11.18 1.27 3.72
C VAL A 433 -12.09 2.46 3.63
N ALA A 434 -13.23 2.30 2.96
CA ALA A 434 -14.19 3.36 2.76
C ALA A 434 -14.65 3.93 4.11
N LEU A 435 -15.03 3.07 5.05
CA LEU A 435 -15.41 3.48 6.41
C LEU A 435 -14.26 4.16 7.17
N GLY A 436 -13.02 3.70 6.98
CA GLY A 436 -11.83 4.33 7.54
C GLY A 436 -11.67 5.78 7.07
N LYS A 437 -11.82 6.02 5.76
CA LYS A 437 -11.79 7.36 5.16
C LYS A 437 -12.97 8.23 5.63
N LEU A 438 -14.18 7.66 5.67
CA LEU A 438 -15.42 8.39 5.99
C LEU A 438 -15.58 8.76 7.46
N ARG A 439 -14.91 8.06 8.39
CA ARG A 439 -15.19 8.23 9.82
C ARG A 439 -14.20 9.04 10.63
N LYS A 440 -12.99 9.37 10.14
CA LYS A 440 -11.89 9.99 10.93
C LYS A 440 -12.14 9.91 12.46
N LEU A 441 -12.15 8.67 12.98
CA LEU A 441 -12.41 8.23 14.36
C LEU A 441 -13.84 8.36 14.96
N GLU A 442 -14.60 7.25 14.95
CA GLU A 442 -15.18 6.69 16.19
C GLU A 442 -15.06 5.15 16.19
N LEU A 443 -14.12 4.65 16.98
CA LEU A 443 -13.75 3.25 17.14
C LEU A 443 -14.87 2.34 17.68
N ASN A 444 -15.91 2.94 18.25
CA ASN A 444 -16.96 2.26 19.00
C ASN A 444 -18.01 1.56 18.11
N MET A 445 -18.01 1.86 16.81
CA MET A 445 -19.02 1.35 15.87
C MET A 445 -18.57 0.10 15.07
N VAL A 446 -17.30 -0.31 15.21
CA VAL A 446 -16.72 -1.47 14.50
C VAL A 446 -16.64 -2.72 15.38
N LEU A 447 -16.81 -2.58 16.70
CA LEU A 447 -16.90 -3.71 17.64
C LEU A 447 -18.35 -3.96 18.04
N PRO A 448 -19.08 -4.90 17.41
CA PRO A 448 -20.26 -5.46 18.08
C PRO A 448 -19.74 -6.37 19.21
N TYR A 449 -19.95 -5.93 20.44
CA TYR A 449 -19.82 -6.67 21.70
C TYR A 449 -19.66 -8.20 21.60
N SER A 450 -18.55 -8.73 22.10
CA SER A 450 -18.54 -10.07 22.71
C SER A 450 -18.93 -9.97 24.20
N ARG A 451 -20.20 -9.66 24.48
CA ARG A 451 -20.83 -10.14 25.71
C ARG A 451 -21.48 -11.47 25.38
N ILE A 452 -20.70 -12.53 25.45
CA ILE A 452 -21.22 -13.89 25.51
C ILE A 452 -21.52 -14.15 26.99
N SER A 453 -22.77 -13.96 27.39
CA SER A 453 -23.28 -14.53 28.64
C SER A 453 -23.65 -16.00 28.37
N PHE A 454 -22.81 -16.93 28.82
CA PHE A 454 -23.21 -18.33 28.93
C PHE A 454 -24.03 -18.52 30.22
N SER A 455 -25.28 -18.93 30.04
CA SER A 455 -26.16 -19.37 31.12
C SER A 455 -25.73 -20.74 31.64
N GLY A 456 -25.52 -20.84 32.96
CA GLY A 456 -25.28 -22.09 33.66
C GLY A 456 -25.67 -21.99 35.15
N GLY A 457 -26.97 -22.12 35.43
CA GLY A 457 -27.55 -22.73 36.64
C GLY A 457 -27.29 -22.11 38.01
N PHE A 458 -28.28 -21.39 38.56
CA PHE A 458 -29.04 -21.74 39.78
C PHE A 458 -30.20 -20.74 39.97
N GLY A 459 -31.45 -21.23 40.07
CA GLY A 459 -32.54 -20.57 40.83
C GLY A 459 -33.58 -19.72 40.08
N ILE A 460 -34.58 -20.37 39.47
CA ILE A 460 -36.04 -20.08 39.41
C ILE A 460 -36.53 -18.61 39.51
N ILE A 461 -37.29 -18.13 38.50
CA ILE A 461 -38.71 -17.68 38.57
C ILE A 461 -39.15 -17.01 37.23
N SER A 462 -40.08 -17.70 36.55
CA SER A 462 -41.23 -17.28 35.70
C SER A 462 -41.08 -16.45 34.38
N ILE A 463 -41.60 -17.08 33.31
CA ILE A 463 -42.14 -16.60 32.00
C ILE A 463 -43.54 -15.92 32.24
N PRO A 464 -44.22 -15.08 31.36
CA PRO A 464 -44.13 -14.89 29.89
C PRO A 464 -44.19 -13.46 29.27
N ALA A 465 -43.69 -13.41 28.02
CA ALA A 465 -44.26 -12.88 26.76
C ALA A 465 -45.11 -11.59 26.70
N THR A 466 -44.75 -10.71 25.74
CA THR A 466 -45.58 -10.18 24.62
C THR A 466 -44.73 -9.17 23.81
N LEU A 467 -44.47 -9.42 22.51
CA LEU A 467 -45.17 -8.82 21.35
C LEU A 467 -45.26 -7.29 21.40
N VAL A 468 -44.41 -6.58 20.65
CA VAL A 468 -44.62 -6.06 19.27
C VAL A 468 -43.26 -5.65 18.71
#